data_AF-B6AIE0-F1
#
_entry.id   AF-B6AIE0-F1
#
_cell.length_a   1.000
_cell.length_b   1.000
_cell.length_c   1.000
_cell.angle_alpha   90.00
_cell.angle_beta   90.00
_cell.angle_gamma   90.00
#
_symmetry.space_group_name_H-M   'P 1'
#
loop_
_entity.id
_entity.type
_entity.pdbx_description
1 polymer ?
#
loop_
_entity_poly.entity_id
_entity_poly.type
_entity_poly.pdbx_seq_one_letter_code
_entity_poly.pdbx_strand_id
1 'polypeptide(L)'
;MNFGINVDEGTKKFRLGASSQRRFEQCWLCFRTAIDPLCTKQGHLFCRSCIMNNFLKQKLKYEKKLRIQSGSRTYFKSEECNSNEHQLKNSAQNQCLSAIYPAHNLKADIDQNNKQECFWMPRTVDLKDIKDTKKLIQSEKSKLQLLCPVTSKPIRIKDLITLIPEYECPSDKEHSR
;
A
#
# COMPACT_ATOMS: atom_id res chain seq x y z
N MET A 1 -5.12 19.48 45.07
CA MET A 1 -5.77 18.49 44.19
C MET A 1 -4.69 17.55 43.68
N ASN A 2 -4.52 16.40 44.35
CA ASN A 2 -3.49 15.43 43.96
C ASN A 2 -4.10 14.43 42.98
N PHE A 3 -3.91 14.64 41.68
CA PHE A 3 -4.10 13.60 40.68
C PHE A 3 -2.80 12.81 40.57
N GLY A 4 -2.61 11.87 41.49
CA GLY A 4 -1.57 10.85 41.39
C GLY A 4 -2.06 9.72 40.49
N ILE A 5 -1.73 9.77 39.20
CA ILE A 5 -1.80 8.57 38.36
C ILE A 5 -0.47 7.85 38.54
N ASN A 6 -0.43 6.92 39.49
CA ASN A 6 0.65 5.92 39.52
C ASN A 6 0.47 5.03 38.30
N VAL A 7 1.44 5.12 37.39
CA VAL A 7 1.59 4.22 36.24
C VAL A 7 2.23 2.95 36.78
N ASP A 8 1.40 2.05 37.31
CA ASP A 8 1.83 0.68 37.58
C ASP A 8 1.91 -0.05 36.24
N GLU A 9 3.14 -0.25 35.75
CA GLU A 9 3.46 -1.10 34.61
C GLU A 9 3.17 -2.57 34.97
N GLY A 10 1.91 -2.97 34.79
CA GLY A 10 1.46 -4.34 35.00
C GLY A 10 0.35 -4.71 34.02
N THR A 11 0.45 -5.90 33.42
CA THR A 11 -0.61 -6.46 32.55
C THR A 11 -1.91 -6.62 33.37
N LYS A 12 -2.83 -5.66 33.25
CA LYS A 12 -4.15 -5.74 33.91
C LYS A 12 -4.97 -6.84 33.24
N LYS A 13 -5.19 -7.97 33.94
CA LYS A 13 -6.03 -9.08 33.46
C LYS A 13 -7.48 -8.84 33.90
N PHE A 14 -8.34 -8.44 32.97
CA PHE A 14 -9.79 -8.30 33.20
C PHE A 14 -10.56 -9.30 32.34
N ARG A 15 -11.64 -9.89 32.90
CA ARG A 15 -12.52 -10.79 32.15
C ARG A 15 -13.44 -9.95 31.27
N LEU A 16 -13.28 -10.06 29.95
CA LEU A 16 -14.19 -9.43 28.99
C LEU A 16 -15.61 -10.00 29.14
N GLY A 17 -16.61 -9.12 29.21
CA GLY A 17 -18.01 -9.51 29.23
C GLY A 17 -18.46 -10.09 27.89
N ALA A 18 -19.60 -10.78 27.88
CA ALA A 18 -20.14 -11.40 26.67
C ALA A 18 -20.38 -10.40 25.52
N SER A 19 -20.72 -9.14 25.84
CA SER A 19 -20.90 -8.06 24.86
C SER A 19 -19.60 -7.60 24.19
N SER A 20 -18.44 -7.92 24.78
CA SER A 20 -17.12 -7.63 24.21
C SER A 20 -16.66 -8.71 23.22
N GLN A 21 -17.40 -9.81 23.11
CA GLN A 21 -17.09 -10.90 22.18
C GLN A 21 -18.03 -10.83 20.97
N ARG A 22 -17.49 -11.02 19.77
CA ARG A 22 -18.28 -11.07 18.54
C ARG A 22 -19.13 -12.35 18.52
N ARG A 23 -20.42 -12.23 18.22
CA ARG A 23 -21.29 -13.39 17.98
C ARG A 23 -20.91 -14.07 16.67
N PHE A 24 -21.14 -15.38 16.58
CA PHE A 24 -20.76 -16.15 15.39
C PHE A 24 -21.46 -15.64 14.11
N GLU A 25 -22.74 -15.27 14.23
CA GLU A 25 -23.63 -14.76 13.18
C GLU A 25 -23.35 -13.32 12.69
N GLN A 26 -22.42 -12.61 13.33
CA GLN A 26 -22.14 -11.21 12.99
C GLN A 26 -21.18 -11.09 11.81
N CYS A 27 -21.45 -10.16 10.91
CA CYS A 27 -20.55 -9.79 9.82
C CYS A 27 -19.24 -9.17 10.35
N TRP A 28 -18.10 -9.61 9.80
CA TRP A 28 -16.76 -9.12 10.17
C TRP A 28 -16.47 -7.67 9.76
N LEU A 29 -17.32 -7.05 8.94
CA LEU A 29 -17.15 -5.66 8.49
C LEU A 29 -18.07 -4.67 9.20
N CYS A 30 -19.32 -5.04 9.48
CA CYS A 30 -20.30 -4.14 10.08
C CYS A 30 -20.70 -4.50 11.51
N PHE A 31 -20.23 -5.64 12.04
CA PHE A 31 -20.48 -6.15 13.40
C PHE A 31 -21.96 -6.33 13.80
N ARG A 32 -22.87 -6.25 12.82
CA ARG A 32 -24.29 -6.61 12.97
C ARG A 32 -24.50 -8.04 12.49
N THR A 33 -25.63 -8.64 12.85
CA THR A 33 -26.07 -9.93 12.30
C THR A 33 -26.02 -9.87 10.78
N ALA A 34 -25.40 -10.88 10.16
CA ALA A 34 -25.14 -10.87 8.74
C ALA A 34 -26.45 -11.00 7.93
N ILE A 35 -26.65 -10.07 7.00
CA ILE A 35 -27.77 -10.08 6.05
C ILE A 35 -27.25 -10.65 4.73
N ASP A 36 -27.95 -11.64 4.17
CA ASP A 36 -27.47 -12.47 3.06
C ASP A 36 -26.02 -12.94 3.30
N PRO A 37 -25.81 -13.79 4.32
CA PRO A 37 -24.48 -14.15 4.78
C PRO A 37 -23.68 -14.84 3.68
N LEU A 38 -22.50 -14.29 3.40
CA LEU A 38 -21.46 -14.91 2.59
C LEU A 38 -20.30 -15.31 3.48
N CYS A 39 -19.80 -16.53 3.28
CA CYS A 39 -18.68 -17.07 4.03
C CYS A 39 -17.47 -17.30 3.10
N THR A 40 -16.27 -17.01 3.60
CA THR A 40 -15.04 -17.46 2.94
C THR A 40 -14.77 -18.91 3.29
N LYS A 41 -13.94 -19.61 2.49
CA LYS A 41 -13.48 -20.98 2.80
C LYS A 41 -12.77 -21.11 4.16
N GLN A 42 -12.36 -20.00 4.75
CA GLN A 42 -11.69 -19.92 6.05
C GLN A 42 -12.68 -19.73 7.22
N GLY A 43 -13.98 -19.58 6.95
CA GLY A 43 -15.01 -19.39 7.98
C GLY A 43 -15.30 -17.93 8.35
N HIS A 44 -14.85 -16.95 7.56
CA HIS A 44 -15.17 -15.54 7.83
C HIS A 44 -16.51 -15.15 7.20
N LEU A 45 -17.42 -14.65 8.04
CA LEU A 45 -18.79 -14.29 7.69
C LEU A 45 -18.94 -12.81 7.32
N PHE A 46 -19.62 -12.51 6.23
CA PHE A 46 -19.87 -11.13 5.78
C PHE A 46 -21.30 -10.96 5.29
N CYS A 47 -21.85 -9.75 5.40
CA CYS A 47 -23.01 -9.41 4.59
C CYS A 47 -22.58 -9.33 3.11
N ARG A 48 -23.45 -9.77 2.20
CA ARG A 48 -23.22 -9.66 0.76
C ARG A 48 -22.83 -8.25 0.32
N SER A 49 -23.55 -7.23 0.78
CA SER A 49 -23.28 -5.83 0.45
C SER A 49 -21.92 -5.34 0.99
N CYS A 50 -21.58 -5.70 2.22
CA CYS A 50 -20.36 -5.26 2.88
C CYS A 50 -19.10 -5.77 2.17
N ILE A 51 -19.05 -7.06 1.84
CA ILE A 51 -17.88 -7.65 1.19
C ILE A 51 -17.72 -7.13 -0.25
N MET A 52 -18.82 -6.95 -0.99
CA MET A 52 -18.77 -6.40 -2.35
C MET A 52 -18.28 -4.95 -2.36
N ASN A 53 -18.76 -4.11 -1.43
CA ASN A 53 -18.28 -2.74 -1.29
C ASN A 53 -16.77 -2.70 -0.93
N ASN A 54 -16.31 -3.64 -0.11
CA ASN A 54 -14.88 -3.75 0.18
C ASN A 54 -14.07 -4.05 -1.09
N PHE A 55 -14.51 -5.00 -1.93
CA PHE A 55 -13.85 -5.29 -3.20
C PHE A 55 -13.84 -4.12 -4.18
N LEU A 56 -14.92 -3.32 -4.24
CA LEU A 56 -14.94 -2.09 -5.03
C LEU A 56 -13.89 -1.09 -4.54
N LYS A 57 -13.78 -0.89 -3.22
CA LYS A 57 -12.75 -0.03 -2.64
C LYS A 57 -11.33 -0.51 -2.95
N GLN A 58 -11.11 -1.82 -2.98
CA GLN A 58 -9.80 -2.37 -3.36
C GLN A 58 -9.46 -2.08 -4.83
N LYS A 59 -10.44 -2.22 -5.74
CA LYS A 59 -10.28 -1.87 -7.16
C LYS A 59 -9.93 -0.40 -7.35
N LEU A 60 -10.68 0.50 -6.73
CA LEU A 60 -10.40 1.94 -6.80
C LEU A 60 -9.02 2.29 -6.23
N LYS A 61 -8.62 1.65 -5.13
CA LYS A 61 -7.28 1.84 -4.54
C LYS A 61 -6.18 1.39 -5.49
N TYR A 62 -6.37 0.27 -6.18
CA TYR A 62 -5.40 -0.22 -7.16
C TYR A 62 -5.29 0.70 -8.37
N GLU A 63 -6.42 1.14 -8.94
CA GLU A 63 -6.43 2.10 -10.05
C GLU A 63 -5.74 3.42 -9.69
N LYS A 64 -5.99 3.93 -8.47
CA LYS A 64 -5.31 5.13 -7.96
C LYS A 64 -3.79 4.93 -7.86
N LYS A 65 -3.34 3.76 -7.38
CA LYS A 65 -1.91 3.43 -7.30
C LYS A 65 -1.27 3.36 -8.69
N LEU A 66 -1.93 2.72 -9.66
CA LEU A 66 -1.46 2.67 -11.04
C LEU A 66 -1.31 4.06 -11.64
N ARG A 67 -2.31 4.94 -11.45
CA ARG A 67 -2.26 6.32 -11.95
C ARG A 67 -1.08 7.10 -11.38
N ILE A 68 -0.86 7.04 -10.07
CA ILE A 68 0.27 7.70 -9.40
C ILE A 68 1.59 7.17 -9.95
N GLN A 69 1.73 5.85 -10.04
CA GLN A 69 2.95 5.22 -10.55
C GLN A 69 3.26 5.66 -12.00
N SER A 70 2.24 5.70 -12.87
CA SER A 70 2.42 6.19 -14.25
C SER A 70 2.79 7.67 -14.32
N GLY A 71 2.18 8.52 -13.48
CA GLY A 71 2.45 9.97 -13.45
C GLY A 71 3.83 10.31 -12.89
N SER A 72 4.28 9.61 -11.84
CA SER A 72 5.65 9.75 -11.33
C SER A 72 6.66 9.33 -12.41
N ARG A 73 6.40 8.26 -13.15
CA ARG A 73 7.28 7.80 -14.25
C ARG A 73 7.43 8.84 -15.36
N THR A 74 6.38 9.59 -15.70
CA THR A 74 6.46 10.64 -16.73
C THR A 74 7.29 11.84 -16.26
N TYR A 75 7.17 12.24 -14.99
CA TYR A 75 7.91 13.36 -14.42
C TYR A 75 9.43 13.10 -14.39
N PHE A 76 9.86 11.94 -13.86
CA PHE A 76 11.28 11.57 -13.85
C PHE A 76 11.87 11.39 -15.26
N LYS A 77 11.05 10.93 -16.23
CA LYS A 77 11.50 10.75 -17.62
C LYS A 77 11.68 12.08 -18.37
N SER A 78 10.86 13.09 -18.08
CA SER A 78 11.04 14.44 -18.66
C SER A 78 12.27 15.16 -18.11
N GLU A 79 12.61 14.94 -16.85
CA GLU A 79 13.82 15.51 -16.24
C GLU A 79 15.11 14.88 -16.81
N GLU A 80 15.14 13.56 -16.99
CA GLU A 80 16.26 12.87 -17.66
C GLU A 80 16.52 13.42 -19.08
N CYS A 81 15.48 13.72 -19.87
CA CYS A 81 15.64 14.32 -21.20
C CYS A 81 16.20 15.75 -21.14
N ASN A 82 15.73 16.58 -20.20
CA ASN A 82 16.22 17.95 -20.03
C ASN A 82 17.68 18.00 -19.51
N SER A 83 18.08 17.09 -18.63
CA SER A 83 19.46 17.02 -18.12
C SER A 83 20.48 16.55 -19.16
N ASN A 84 20.11 15.60 -20.03
CA ASN A 84 20.97 15.15 -21.12
C ASN A 84 21.21 16.26 -22.16
N GLU A 85 20.18 17.05 -22.46
CA GLU A 85 20.28 18.20 -23.36
C GLU A 85 21.20 19.30 -22.82
N HIS A 86 21.17 19.54 -21.50
CA HIS A 86 22.04 20.53 -20.84
C HIS A 86 23.51 20.07 -20.77
N GLN A 87 23.78 18.77 -20.67
CA GLN A 87 25.15 18.20 -20.76
C GLN A 87 25.73 18.30 -22.17
N LEU A 88 24.95 17.97 -23.22
CA LEU A 88 25.38 18.09 -24.62
C LEU A 88 25.67 19.55 -25.03
N LYS A 89 24.85 20.49 -24.55
CA LYS A 89 25.07 21.93 -24.77
C LYS A 89 26.34 22.43 -24.06
N ASN A 90 26.57 22.01 -22.82
CA ASN A 90 27.77 22.38 -22.07
C ASN A 90 29.05 21.73 -22.64
N SER A 91 29.01 20.51 -23.18
CA SER A 91 30.18 19.89 -23.81
C SER A 91 30.60 20.61 -25.10
N ALA A 92 29.62 21.02 -25.93
CA ALA A 92 29.89 21.79 -27.13
C ALA A 92 30.48 23.17 -26.80
N GLN A 93 30.04 23.79 -25.71
CA GLN A 93 30.52 25.10 -25.23
C GLN A 93 31.94 25.02 -24.62
N ASN A 94 32.25 23.94 -23.90
CA ASN A 94 33.59 23.72 -23.34
C ASN A 94 34.64 23.34 -24.41
N GLN A 95 34.22 22.70 -25.50
CA GLN A 95 35.10 22.33 -26.62
C GLN A 95 35.59 23.54 -27.43
N CYS A 96 34.81 24.63 -27.50
CA CYS A 96 35.22 25.88 -28.14
C CYS A 96 35.97 26.85 -27.18
N LEU A 97 35.79 26.75 -25.86
CA LEU A 97 36.57 27.50 -24.87
C LEU A 97 38.03 27.01 -24.75
N SER A 98 38.28 25.71 -24.89
CA SER A 98 39.65 25.14 -24.86
C SER A 98 40.51 25.51 -26.07
N ALA A 99 39.91 26.03 -27.14
CA ALA A 99 40.63 26.52 -28.33
C ALA A 99 41.06 27.99 -28.19
N ILE A 100 40.49 28.75 -27.24
CA ILE A 100 40.74 30.19 -27.07
C ILE A 100 41.77 30.46 -25.95
N TYR A 101 41.85 29.59 -24.94
CA TYR A 101 42.81 29.75 -23.82
C TYR A 101 43.57 28.45 -23.54
N PRO A 102 44.84 28.32 -23.95
CA PRO A 102 45.69 27.23 -23.48
C PRO A 102 46.08 27.50 -22.02
N ALA A 103 45.39 26.81 -21.11
CA ALA A 103 45.74 26.48 -19.73
C ALA A 103 46.53 27.53 -18.91
N HIS A 104 45.82 28.24 -18.04
CA HIS A 104 46.40 28.65 -16.75
C HIS A 104 45.86 27.73 -15.65
N ASN A 105 46.80 27.04 -15.00
CA ASN A 105 46.61 26.04 -13.96
C ASN A 105 45.76 26.57 -12.80
N LEU A 106 44.47 26.27 -12.79
CA LEU A 106 43.68 26.14 -11.57
C LEU A 106 43.47 24.65 -11.33
N LYS A 107 44.35 24.05 -10.53
CA LYS A 107 44.06 22.76 -9.90
C LYS A 107 42.93 23.01 -8.89
N ALA A 108 41.69 22.84 -9.33
CA ALA A 108 40.61 22.58 -8.42
C ALA A 108 40.74 21.10 -8.02
N ASP A 109 41.32 20.86 -6.84
CA ASP A 109 41.24 19.56 -6.19
C ASP A 109 39.77 19.31 -5.82
N ILE A 110 39.04 18.76 -6.79
CA ILE A 110 37.70 18.20 -6.57
C ILE A 110 37.93 16.87 -5.88
N ASP A 111 37.89 16.90 -4.55
CA ASP A 111 37.90 15.72 -3.71
C ASP A 111 36.66 14.86 -4.05
N GLN A 112 36.89 13.70 -4.64
CA GLN A 112 35.86 12.83 -5.23
C GLN A 112 34.99 12.10 -4.19
N ASN A 113 35.04 12.43 -2.90
CA ASN A 113 34.43 11.58 -1.86
C ASN A 113 33.63 12.30 -0.76
N ASN A 114 33.12 13.51 -1.00
CA ASN A 114 32.15 14.09 -0.07
C ASN A 114 30.73 14.05 -0.66
N LYS A 115 30.16 12.84 -0.75
CA LYS A 115 28.70 12.63 -0.79
C LYS A 115 28.12 13.07 0.57
N GLN A 116 28.10 14.36 0.86
CA GLN A 116 27.22 14.86 1.91
C GLN A 116 25.80 14.74 1.37
N GLU A 117 25.10 13.71 1.85
CA GLU A 117 23.67 13.58 1.66
C GLU A 117 23.00 14.76 2.39
N CYS A 118 22.79 15.86 1.67
CA CYS A 118 21.90 16.91 2.14
C CYS A 118 20.53 16.29 2.36
N PHE A 119 20.10 16.20 3.61
CA PHE A 119 18.81 15.62 4.03
C PHE A 119 17.60 16.16 3.24
N TRP A 120 17.72 17.37 2.69
CA TRP A 120 16.69 18.06 1.90
C TRP A 120 16.80 17.89 0.37
N MET A 121 17.82 17.18 -0.11
CA MET A 121 17.94 16.87 -1.54
C MET A 121 17.42 15.46 -1.81
N PRO A 122 16.58 15.27 -2.85
CA PRO A 122 16.22 13.94 -3.32
C PRO A 122 17.48 13.12 -3.60
N ARG A 123 17.54 11.91 -3.03
CA ARG A 123 18.65 10.95 -3.21
C ARG A 123 18.89 10.75 -4.71
N THR A 124 20.08 11.11 -5.19
CA THR A 124 20.51 10.80 -6.55
C THR A 124 20.68 9.28 -6.66
N VAL A 125 19.87 8.66 -7.52
CA VAL A 125 19.92 7.21 -7.76
C VAL A 125 21.05 6.88 -8.72
N ASP A 126 21.89 5.90 -8.36
CA ASP A 126 23.00 5.48 -9.22
C ASP A 126 22.45 4.77 -10.48
N LEU A 127 23.07 4.98 -11.64
CA LEU A 127 22.62 4.46 -12.94
C LEU A 127 22.47 2.91 -13.00
N LYS A 128 23.10 2.19 -12.08
CA LYS A 128 22.94 0.73 -11.93
C LYS A 128 21.57 0.39 -11.33
N ASP A 129 21.10 1.17 -10.37
CA ASP A 129 19.77 1.04 -9.75
C ASP A 129 18.64 1.32 -10.76
N ILE A 130 18.89 2.12 -11.78
CA ILE A 130 17.91 2.43 -12.85
C ILE A 130 17.61 1.20 -13.73
N LYS A 131 18.57 0.29 -13.92
CA LYS A 131 18.35 -0.95 -14.69
C LYS A 131 17.58 -1.99 -13.87
N ASP A 132 17.86 -2.07 -12.57
CA ASP A 132 17.18 -2.99 -11.65
C ASP A 132 15.75 -2.52 -11.35
N THR A 133 15.53 -1.20 -11.22
CA THR A 133 14.18 -0.62 -11.10
C THR A 133 13.34 -0.84 -12.37
N LYS A 134 13.91 -0.79 -13.57
CA LYS A 134 13.19 -1.13 -14.82
C LYS A 134 12.72 -2.59 -14.86
N LYS A 135 13.52 -3.54 -14.35
CA LYS A 135 13.14 -4.96 -14.22
C LYS A 135 12.05 -5.16 -13.15
N LEU A 136 12.13 -4.46 -12.02
CA LEU A 136 11.11 -4.50 -10.96
C LEU A 136 9.76 -3.92 -11.44
N ILE A 137 9.78 -2.76 -12.12
CA ILE A 137 8.56 -2.10 -12.63
C ILE A 137 7.86 -2.93 -13.72
N GLN A 138 8.60 -3.67 -14.54
CA GLN A 138 8.02 -4.57 -15.55
C GLN A 138 7.28 -5.75 -14.88
N SER A 139 7.70 -6.18 -13.68
CA SER A 139 7.06 -7.26 -12.93
C SER A 139 5.78 -6.84 -12.19
N GLU A 140 5.57 -5.52 -12.00
CA GLU A 140 4.44 -4.94 -11.26
C GLU A 140 3.16 -4.75 -12.07
N LYS A 141 3.12 -5.11 -13.35
CA LYS A 141 1.85 -5.32 -14.09
C LYS A 141 1.11 -6.57 -13.60
N SER A 142 1.23 -6.88 -12.32
CA SER A 142 0.56 -7.97 -11.65
C SER A 142 -0.94 -7.69 -11.62
N LYS A 143 -1.71 -8.68 -12.08
CA LYS A 143 -3.17 -8.61 -12.19
C LYS A 143 -3.77 -8.21 -10.84
N LEU A 144 -4.79 -7.36 -10.83
CA LEU A 144 -5.52 -6.99 -9.60
C LEU A 144 -6.00 -8.26 -8.87
N GLN A 145 -5.44 -8.49 -7.68
CA GLN A 145 -5.89 -9.53 -6.77
C GLN A 145 -6.75 -8.91 -5.67
N LEU A 146 -8.01 -9.36 -5.58
CA LEU A 146 -8.87 -9.01 -4.46
C LEU A 146 -8.40 -9.76 -3.21
N LEU A 147 -8.39 -9.08 -2.08
CA LEU A 147 -7.92 -9.59 -0.80
C LEU A 147 -9.08 -9.76 0.19
N CYS A 148 -8.99 -10.74 1.07
CA CYS A 148 -9.92 -10.88 2.19
C CYS A 148 -9.69 -9.74 3.21
N PRO A 149 -10.74 -9.06 3.70
CA PRO A 149 -10.58 -7.99 4.68
C PRO A 149 -9.99 -8.43 6.03
N VAL A 150 -10.13 -9.72 6.37
CA VAL A 150 -9.70 -10.27 7.66
C VAL A 150 -8.31 -10.89 7.57
N THR A 151 -8.06 -11.70 6.53
CA THR A 151 -6.79 -12.45 6.42
C THR A 151 -5.80 -11.86 5.44
N SER A 152 -6.17 -10.83 4.69
CA SER A 152 -5.35 -10.23 3.64
C SER A 152 -4.87 -11.21 2.56
N LYS A 153 -5.45 -12.42 2.51
CA LYS A 153 -5.16 -13.44 1.51
C LYS A 153 -5.96 -13.17 0.23
N PRO A 154 -5.44 -13.53 -0.94
CA PRO A 154 -6.16 -13.37 -2.20
C PRO A 154 -7.42 -14.24 -2.22
N ILE A 155 -8.53 -13.66 -2.65
CA ILE A 155 -9.83 -14.32 -2.73
C ILE A 155 -10.58 -13.86 -3.97
N ARG A 156 -11.24 -14.80 -4.67
CA ARG A 156 -12.12 -14.45 -5.79
C ARG A 156 -13.56 -14.40 -5.29
N ILE A 157 -14.40 -13.62 -5.97
CA ILE A 157 -15.83 -13.52 -5.62
C ILE A 157 -16.52 -14.89 -5.68
N LYS A 158 -16.15 -15.73 -6.65
CA LYS A 158 -16.68 -17.10 -6.81
C LYS A 158 -16.33 -18.05 -5.68
N ASP A 159 -15.29 -17.74 -4.91
CA ASP A 159 -14.87 -18.55 -3.77
C ASP A 159 -15.67 -18.22 -2.49
N LEU A 160 -16.59 -17.24 -2.55
CA LEU A 160 -17.54 -16.95 -1.48
C LEU A 160 -18.71 -17.92 -1.55
N ILE A 161 -19.04 -18.50 -0.40
CA ILE A 161 -20.12 -19.47 -0.23
C ILE A 161 -21.31 -18.72 0.37
N THR A 162 -22.47 -18.79 -0.26
CA THR A 162 -23.72 -18.27 0.32
C THR A 162 -24.19 -19.22 1.41
N LEU A 163 -24.44 -18.69 2.60
CA LEU A 163 -25.10 -19.43 3.66
C LEU A 163 -26.60 -19.13 3.62
N ILE A 164 -27.41 -20.18 3.72
CA ILE A 164 -28.86 -20.07 3.89
C ILE A 164 -29.12 -20.44 5.34
N PRO A 165 -29.39 -19.47 6.23
CA PRO A 165 -29.71 -19.79 7.61
C PRO A 165 -31.02 -20.58 7.63
N GLU A 166 -31.03 -21.71 8.34
CA GLU A 166 -32.26 -22.42 8.65
C GLU A 166 -33.11 -21.50 9.54
N TYR A 167 -34.31 -21.21 9.08
CA TYR A 167 -35.30 -20.46 9.85
C TYR A 167 -36.11 -21.49 10.64
N GLU A 168 -35.92 -21.54 11.96
CA GLU A 168 -36.87 -22.26 12.80
C GLU A 168 -38.23 -21.60 12.65
N CYS A 169 -39.21 -22.35 12.15
CA CYS A 169 -40.58 -21.88 12.07
C CYS A 169 -41.08 -21.68 13.52
N PRO A 170 -41.76 -20.56 13.83
CA PRO A 170 -42.28 -20.31 15.18
C PRO A 170 -43.20 -21.41 15.74
N SER A 171 -43.72 -22.30 14.89
CA SER A 171 -44.52 -23.48 15.23
C SER A 171 -43.76 -24.56 16.01
N ASP A 172 -42.43 -24.60 15.92
CA ASP A 172 -41.64 -25.72 16.46
C ASP A 172 -41.38 -25.57 17.97
N LYS A 173 -41.77 -24.44 18.56
CA LYS A 173 -41.63 -24.13 19.99
C LYS A 173 -42.61 -24.87 20.90
N GLU A 174 -43.66 -25.50 20.34
CA GLU A 174 -44.68 -26.18 21.16
C GLU A 174 -44.23 -27.54 21.70
N HIS A 175 -43.17 -28.15 21.15
CA HIS A 175 -42.74 -29.51 21.52
C HIS A 175 -41.44 -29.57 22.35
N SER A 176 -40.89 -28.43 22.75
CA SER A 176 -39.73 -28.37 23.66
C SER A 176 -40.10 -27.66 24.96
N ARG A 177 -40.83 -28.38 25.82
CA ARG A 177 -40.94 -28.09 27.26
C ARG A 177 -40.38 -29.26 28.04
#